data_AF-A0AAU8LEY8-F1
#
_entry.id   AF-A0AAU8LEY8-F1
#
_cell.length_a   1.000
_cell.length_b   1.000
_cell.length_c   1.000
_cell.angle_alpha   90.00
_cell.angle_beta   90.00
_cell.angle_gamma   90.00
#
_symmetry.space_group_name_H-M   'P 1'
#
loop_
_entity.id
_entity.type
_entity.pdbx_description
1 polymer ?
#
loop_
_entity_poly.entity_id
_entity_poly.type
_entity_poly.pdbx_seq_one_letter_code
_entity_poly.pdbx_strand_id
1 'polypeptide(L)'
;MLKIILPLSALTALSAIPANAADFSPAEICKATISVEMGRPTKSMKTETSSPYPVIFYKRPDGDSFKYRCQVSEDRVIWSTFLTDTGEWGRWRKQYSEGDASTTYVVNNGLLTISNDQAGDHTFKRKDF
;
A
#
# COMPACT_ATOMS: atom_id res chain seq x y z
N MET A 1 53.62 -45.27 9.67
CA MET A 1 52.18 -45.15 9.35
C MET A 1 51.88 -43.67 9.09
N LEU A 2 51.64 -43.29 7.83
CA LEU A 2 51.46 -41.89 7.43
C LEU A 2 49.94 -41.60 7.31
N LYS A 3 49.42 -40.68 8.13
CA LYS A 3 48.01 -40.26 8.08
C LYS A 3 47.88 -39.05 7.15
N ILE A 4 47.23 -39.26 6.01
CA ILE A 4 46.86 -38.20 5.07
C ILE A 4 45.54 -37.59 5.57
N ILE A 5 45.54 -36.29 5.87
CA ILE A 5 44.34 -35.52 6.23
C ILE A 5 43.95 -34.72 4.97
N LEU A 6 42.82 -35.06 4.35
CA LEU A 6 42.23 -34.23 3.29
C LEU A 6 41.37 -33.11 3.91
N PRO A 7 41.47 -31.85 3.44
CA PRO A 7 40.57 -30.80 3.85
C PRO A 7 39.23 -30.95 3.12
N LEU A 8 38.14 -31.02 3.88
CA LEU A 8 36.78 -30.99 3.36
C LEU A 8 36.43 -29.53 3.03
N SER A 9 36.55 -29.14 1.76
CA SER A 9 36.08 -27.84 1.29
C SER A 9 34.55 -27.83 1.25
N ALA A 10 33.94 -27.12 2.20
CA ALA A 10 32.50 -26.84 2.19
C ALA A 10 32.16 -25.85 1.07
N LEU A 11 31.45 -26.32 0.05
CA LEU A 11 30.92 -25.50 -1.03
C LEU A 11 29.63 -24.83 -0.54
N THR A 12 29.71 -23.57 -0.14
CA THR A 12 28.53 -22.76 0.20
C THR A 12 27.76 -22.42 -1.08
N ALA A 13 26.61 -23.07 -1.28
CA ALA A 13 25.66 -22.69 -2.32
C ALA A 13 25.07 -21.31 -1.96
N LEU A 14 25.44 -20.26 -2.70
CA LEU A 14 24.74 -18.98 -2.67
C LEU A 14 23.39 -19.17 -3.35
N SER A 15 22.33 -19.34 -2.56
CA SER A 15 20.96 -19.21 -3.03
C SER A 15 20.74 -17.78 -3.52
N ALA A 16 20.64 -17.58 -4.83
CA ALA A 16 20.20 -16.31 -5.39
C ALA A 16 18.75 -16.07 -4.95
N ILE A 17 18.53 -15.04 -4.12
CA ILE A 17 17.18 -14.58 -3.82
C ILE A 17 16.60 -14.07 -5.13
N PRO A 18 15.47 -14.59 -5.62
CA PRO A 18 14.82 -14.00 -6.79
C PRO A 18 14.52 -12.54 -6.49
N ALA A 19 15.02 -11.63 -7.32
CA ALA A 19 14.65 -10.23 -7.26
C ALA A 19 13.15 -10.15 -7.59
N ASN A 20 12.32 -10.07 -6.55
CA ASN A 20 10.88 -9.94 -6.71
C ASN A 20 10.58 -8.69 -7.55
N ALA A 21 9.65 -8.85 -8.49
CA ALA A 21 9.04 -7.74 -9.21
C ALA A 21 8.64 -6.67 -8.20
N ALA A 22 9.20 -5.47 -8.36
CA ALA A 22 9.24 -4.43 -7.33
C ALA A 22 7.94 -4.31 -6.51
N ASP A 23 8.07 -4.37 -5.19
CA ASP A 23 6.95 -4.22 -4.25
C ASP A 23 6.25 -2.86 -4.40
N PHE A 24 4.93 -2.83 -4.25
CA PHE A 24 4.20 -1.56 -4.17
C PHE A 24 4.62 -0.82 -2.90
N SER A 25 4.99 0.45 -3.04
CA SER A 25 5.33 1.30 -1.90
C SER A 25 4.11 1.57 -1.02
N PRO A 26 4.30 1.93 0.28
CA PRO A 26 3.18 2.34 1.13
C PRO A 26 2.34 3.48 0.54
N ALA A 27 2.96 4.39 -0.21
CA ALA A 27 2.24 5.46 -0.90
C ALA A 27 1.38 4.94 -2.06
N GLU A 28 1.83 3.96 -2.82
CA GLU A 28 1.04 3.32 -3.87
C GLU A 28 -0.11 2.50 -3.27
N ILE A 29 0.14 1.77 -2.19
CA ILE A 29 -0.90 1.04 -1.44
C ILE A 29 -1.97 2.00 -0.89
N CYS A 30 -1.55 3.13 -0.31
CA CYS A 30 -2.46 4.16 0.14
C CYS A 30 -3.27 4.76 -1.02
N LYS A 31 -2.62 5.07 -2.15
CA LYS A 31 -3.29 5.61 -3.34
C LYS A 31 -4.31 4.62 -3.91
N ALA A 32 -4.00 3.33 -3.97
CA ALA A 32 -4.92 2.27 -4.37
C ALA A 32 -6.11 2.16 -3.41
N THR A 33 -5.85 2.24 -2.11
CA THR A 33 -6.92 2.25 -1.09
C THR A 33 -7.89 3.40 -1.30
N ILE A 34 -7.37 4.64 -1.42
CA ILE A 34 -8.20 5.81 -1.67
C ILE A 34 -8.92 5.73 -3.02
N SER A 35 -8.32 5.09 -4.02
CA SER A 35 -8.96 4.82 -5.31
C SER A 35 -10.22 3.96 -5.15
N VAL A 36 -10.17 2.92 -4.34
CA VAL A 36 -11.31 2.04 -4.04
C VAL A 36 -12.36 2.78 -3.21
N GLU A 37 -11.95 3.40 -2.11
CA GLU A 37 -12.85 4.10 -1.17
C GLU A 37 -13.64 5.24 -1.83
N MET A 38 -13.01 5.97 -2.75
CA MET A 38 -13.59 7.16 -3.36
C MET A 38 -14.12 6.93 -4.78
N GLY A 39 -13.89 5.74 -5.36
CA GLY A 39 -14.21 5.45 -6.75
C GLY A 39 -13.52 6.43 -7.72
N ARG A 40 -12.21 6.64 -7.55
CA ARG A 40 -11.41 7.58 -8.36
C ARG A 40 -10.15 6.90 -8.86
N PRO A 41 -9.72 7.13 -10.12
CA PRO A 41 -8.54 6.46 -10.65
C PRO A 41 -7.27 6.94 -9.95
N THR A 42 -6.38 6.01 -9.61
CA THR A 42 -5.04 6.28 -9.04
C THR A 42 -4.26 7.34 -9.82
N LYS A 43 -4.34 7.35 -11.16
CA LYS A 43 -3.67 8.35 -12.01
C LYS A 43 -4.12 9.80 -11.79
N SER A 44 -5.30 10.02 -11.21
CA SER A 44 -5.77 11.36 -10.84
C SER A 44 -5.18 11.85 -9.52
N MET A 45 -4.46 10.99 -8.79
CA MET A 45 -4.00 11.24 -7.43
C MET A 45 -2.49 11.48 -7.37
N LYS A 46 -2.10 12.44 -6.54
CA LYS A 46 -0.71 12.79 -6.24
C LYS A 46 -0.33 12.29 -4.85
N THR A 47 0.94 11.95 -4.67
CA THR A 47 1.53 11.67 -3.37
C THR A 47 2.23 12.92 -2.89
N GLU A 48 1.77 13.50 -1.78
CA GLU A 48 2.38 14.68 -1.16
C GLU A 48 3.45 14.28 -0.14
N THR A 49 3.24 13.17 0.56
CA THR A 49 4.17 12.61 1.53
C THR A 49 4.12 11.10 1.41
N SER A 50 5.27 10.42 1.50
CA SER A 50 5.35 8.97 1.35
C SER A 50 5.53 8.22 2.67
N SER A 51 5.85 8.91 3.76
CA SER A 51 6.17 8.31 5.07
C SER A 51 6.07 9.36 6.19
N PRO A 52 5.76 8.98 7.45
CA PRO A 52 5.35 7.64 7.91
C PRO A 52 3.89 7.30 7.58
N TYR A 53 3.06 8.32 7.35
CA TYR A 53 1.68 8.18 6.91
C TYR A 53 1.55 8.81 5.53
N PRO A 54 1.54 8.01 4.44
CA PRO A 54 1.47 8.57 3.10
C PRO A 54 0.25 9.47 2.95
N VAL A 55 0.44 10.63 2.33
CA VAL A 55 -0.60 11.63 2.08
C VAL A 55 -0.91 11.66 0.60
N ILE A 56 -2.17 11.40 0.26
CA ILE A 56 -2.70 11.35 -1.09
C ILE A 56 -3.65 12.53 -1.31
N PHE A 57 -3.45 13.21 -2.43
CA PHE A 57 -4.21 14.39 -2.80
C PHE A 57 -4.77 14.23 -4.21
N TYR A 58 -6.03 14.65 -4.43
CA TYR A 58 -6.54 14.88 -5.77
C TYR A 58 -7.51 16.06 -5.81
N LYS A 59 -7.65 16.66 -6.99
CA LYS A 59 -8.61 17.72 -7.28
C LYS A 59 -9.64 17.19 -8.27
N ARG A 60 -10.92 17.40 -7.97
CA ARG A 60 -12.04 17.05 -8.85
C ARG A 60 -12.23 18.12 -9.94
N PRO A 61 -12.91 17.78 -11.05
CA PRO A 61 -13.20 18.74 -12.12
C PRO A 61 -14.02 19.96 -11.70
N ASP A 62 -14.87 19.80 -10.67
CA ASP A 62 -15.67 20.89 -10.08
C ASP A 62 -14.84 21.88 -9.24
N GLY A 63 -13.56 21.59 -9.01
CA GLY A 63 -12.65 22.45 -8.26
C GLY A 63 -12.38 21.97 -6.83
N ASP A 64 -13.18 21.04 -6.32
CA ASP A 64 -13.02 20.54 -4.95
C ASP A 64 -11.73 19.73 -4.81
N SER A 65 -11.07 19.90 -3.67
CA SER A 65 -9.79 19.27 -3.40
C SER A 65 -9.88 18.37 -2.18
N PHE A 66 -9.36 17.16 -2.29
CA PHE A 66 -9.43 16.14 -1.25
C PHE A 66 -8.03 15.68 -0.88
N LYS A 67 -7.83 15.49 0.42
CA LYS A 67 -6.56 15.01 0.96
C LYS A 67 -6.85 13.91 1.97
N TYR A 68 -6.12 12.81 1.85
CA TYR A 68 -6.24 11.64 2.70
C TYR A 68 -4.86 11.22 3.18
N ARG A 69 -4.80 10.58 4.35
CA ARG A 69 -3.59 9.90 4.81
C ARG A 69 -3.88 8.46 5.19
N CYS A 70 -2.89 7.60 5.08
CA CYS A 70 -3.02 6.19 5.45
C CYS A 70 -2.02 5.77 6.53
N GLN A 71 -2.45 4.86 7.40
CA GLN A 71 -1.58 3.95 8.13
C GLN A 71 -1.58 2.64 7.33
N VAL A 72 -0.41 2.26 6.80
CA VAL A 72 -0.24 1.00 6.06
C VAL A 72 0.54 0.05 6.95
N SER A 73 -0.10 -1.05 7.36
CA SER A 73 0.55 -2.18 8.04
C SER A 73 0.71 -3.34 7.06
N GLU A 74 1.14 -4.52 7.51
CA GLU A 74 1.46 -5.66 6.64
C GLU A 74 0.33 -6.10 5.69
N ASP A 75 -0.92 -6.09 6.16
CA ASP A 75 -2.08 -6.59 5.43
C ASP A 75 -3.27 -5.62 5.39
N ARG A 76 -3.16 -4.45 6.04
CA ARG A 76 -4.29 -3.57 6.33
C ARG A 76 -3.95 -2.11 6.06
N VAL A 77 -4.97 -1.38 5.64
CA VAL A 77 -4.89 0.08 5.45
C VAL A 77 -6.01 0.75 6.25
N ILE A 78 -5.62 1.67 7.13
CA ILE A 78 -6.55 2.56 7.84
C ILE A 78 -6.33 3.97 7.31
N TRP A 79 -7.39 4.67 6.92
CA TRP A 79 -7.26 6.00 6.33
C TRP A 79 -7.99 7.08 7.14
N SER A 80 -7.64 8.34 6.88
CA SER A 80 -8.25 9.53 7.47
C SER A 80 -8.33 10.64 6.42
N THR A 81 -9.40 11.42 6.45
CA THR A 81 -9.59 12.59 5.59
C THR A 81 -9.04 13.85 6.26
N PHE A 82 -8.47 14.75 5.48
CA PHE A 82 -8.23 16.11 5.91
C PHE A 82 -9.55 16.90 5.81
N LEU A 83 -9.87 17.67 6.84
CA LEU A 83 -11.04 18.53 6.92
C LEU A 83 -10.60 19.95 6.59
N THR A 84 -10.96 20.44 5.41
CA THR A 84 -10.47 21.74 4.90
C THR A 84 -11.05 22.94 5.62
N ASP A 85 -12.23 22.78 6.22
CA ASP A 85 -12.91 23.79 7.03
C ASP A 85 -12.23 24.04 8.37
N THR A 86 -11.71 22.98 9.02
CA THR A 86 -11.01 23.09 10.31
C THR A 86 -9.48 23.10 10.17
N GLY A 87 -8.94 22.63 9.05
CA GLY A 87 -7.50 22.46 8.85
C GLY A 87 -6.92 21.26 9.60
N GLU A 88 -7.75 20.31 10.03
CA GLU A 88 -7.35 19.16 10.84
C GLU A 88 -7.57 17.83 10.13
N TRP A 89 -6.91 16.79 10.63
CA TRP A 89 -7.20 15.42 10.21
C TRP A 89 -8.39 14.86 10.99
N GLY A 90 -9.37 14.33 10.28
CA GLY A 90 -10.49 13.63 10.88
C GLY A 90 -10.10 12.29 11.52
N ARG A 91 -11.09 11.61 12.08
CA ARG A 91 -10.91 10.29 12.70
C ARG A 91 -10.34 9.28 11.70
N TRP A 92 -9.47 8.40 12.20
CA TRP A 92 -9.05 7.19 11.50
C TRP A 92 -10.23 6.23 11.30
N ARG A 93 -10.48 5.78 10.08
CA ARG A 93 -11.57 4.84 9.72
C ARG A 93 -11.23 3.42 10.19
N LYS A 94 -11.48 3.13 11.47
CA LYS A 94 -11.21 1.84 12.15
C LYS A 94 -12.33 1.37 13.11
N GLN A 95 -13.49 2.03 13.11
CA GLN A 95 -14.68 1.66 13.90
C GLN A 95 -15.63 0.84 13.02
N TYR A 96 -15.27 -0.41 12.73
CA TYR A 96 -16.02 -1.26 11.79
C TYR A 96 -17.45 -1.56 12.24
N SER A 97 -17.67 -1.74 13.54
CA SER A 97 -19.01 -1.90 14.12
C SER A 97 -19.91 -0.66 13.96
N GLU A 98 -19.33 0.48 13.64
CA GLU A 98 -20.01 1.76 13.41
C GLU A 98 -20.07 2.10 11.91
N GLY A 99 -19.69 1.16 11.03
CA GLY A 99 -19.85 1.28 9.59
C GLY A 99 -18.61 1.78 8.83
N ASP A 100 -17.44 1.90 9.47
CA ASP A 100 -16.21 2.07 8.69
C ASP A 100 -15.91 0.80 7.88
N ALA A 101 -15.43 0.98 6.65
CA ALA A 101 -15.00 -0.13 5.82
C ALA A 101 -13.74 -0.79 6.38
N SER A 102 -13.69 -2.12 6.37
CA SER A 102 -12.46 -2.88 6.58
C SER A 102 -11.73 -3.06 5.26
N THR A 103 -10.58 -2.40 5.12
CA THR A 103 -9.74 -2.46 3.93
C THR A 103 -8.43 -3.22 4.20
N THR A 104 -8.22 -4.30 3.45
CA THR A 104 -6.98 -5.10 3.44
C THR A 104 -6.31 -5.07 2.08
N TYR A 105 -5.06 -5.50 2.00
CA TYR A 105 -4.38 -5.65 0.73
C TYR A 105 -3.47 -6.87 0.67
N VAL A 106 -3.21 -7.32 -0.55
CA VAL A 106 -2.24 -8.37 -0.84
C VAL A 106 -1.43 -7.99 -2.07
N VAL A 107 -0.11 -8.17 -2.00
CA VAL A 107 0.79 -8.04 -3.16
C VAL A 107 1.26 -9.43 -3.56
N ASN A 108 0.89 -9.87 -4.77
CA ASN A 108 1.29 -11.17 -5.31
C ASN A 108 1.62 -11.04 -6.79
N ASN A 109 2.76 -11.57 -7.22
CA ASN A 109 3.17 -11.60 -8.64
C ASN A 109 3.09 -10.23 -9.34
N GLY A 110 3.49 -9.16 -8.65
CA GLY A 110 3.47 -7.79 -9.19
C GLY A 110 2.06 -7.17 -9.33
N LEU A 111 1.05 -7.80 -8.73
CA LEU A 111 -0.32 -7.30 -8.64
C LEU A 111 -0.61 -6.89 -7.20
N LEU A 112 -1.21 -5.71 -7.02
CA LEU A 112 -1.76 -5.24 -5.75
C LEU A 112 -3.27 -5.45 -5.77
N THR A 113 -3.80 -6.28 -4.91
CA THR A 113 -5.25 -6.39 -4.70
C THR A 113 -5.63 -5.66 -3.41
N ILE A 114 -6.55 -4.71 -3.52
CA ILE A 114 -7.23 -4.09 -2.38
C ILE A 114 -8.57 -4.80 -2.20
N SER A 115 -8.85 -5.27 -0.99
CA SER A 115 -10.14 -5.85 -0.60
C SER A 115 -10.82 -4.92 0.38
N ASN A 116 -12.02 -4.48 0.05
CA ASN A 116 -12.83 -3.60 0.88
C ASN A 116 -14.23 -4.22 1.03
N ASP A 117 -14.70 -4.36 2.27
CA ASP A 117 -15.96 -5.03 2.59
C ASP A 117 -17.22 -4.27 2.11
N GLN A 118 -17.09 -3.01 1.71
CA GLN A 118 -18.18 -2.18 1.19
C GLN A 118 -18.07 -1.90 -0.31
N ALA A 119 -16.87 -1.87 -0.87
CA ALA A 119 -16.57 -1.50 -2.27
C ALA A 119 -16.08 -2.67 -3.14
N GLY A 120 -15.87 -3.85 -2.54
CA GLY A 120 -15.38 -5.06 -3.20
C GLY A 120 -13.86 -5.08 -3.43
N ASP A 121 -13.43 -6.06 -4.21
CA ASP A 121 -12.02 -6.30 -4.52
C ASP A 121 -11.60 -5.58 -5.81
N HIS A 122 -10.44 -4.94 -5.79
CA HIS A 122 -9.86 -4.23 -6.94
C HIS A 122 -8.37 -4.56 -7.09
N THR A 123 -7.96 -4.96 -8.29
CA THR A 123 -6.56 -5.32 -8.58
C THR A 123 -5.89 -4.27 -9.45
N PHE A 124 -4.70 -3.85 -9.04
CA PHE A 124 -3.87 -2.85 -9.69
C PHE A 124 -2.55 -3.45 -10.18
N LYS A 125 -2.08 -2.94 -11.31
CA LYS A 125 -0.77 -3.22 -11.91
C LYS A 125 0.12 -2.00 -11.75
N ARG A 126 1.44 -2.18 -11.86
CA ARG A 126 2.41 -1.08 -11.84
C ARG A 126 2.07 0.08 -12.78
N LYS A 127 1.57 -0.21 -13.99
CA LYS A 127 1.20 0.80 -15.01
C LYS A 127 -0.01 1.68 -14.65
N ASP A 128 -0.70 1.35 -13.55
CA ASP A 128 -1.90 2.05 -13.11
C ASP A 128 -1.55 3.23 -12.17
N PHE A 129 -0.30 3.35 -11.72
CA PHE A 129 0.23 4.47 -10.93
C PHE A 129 1.00 5.46 -11.81
#